data_AF-A0A6B3CGV3-F1
#
_entry.id   AF-A0A6B3CGV3-F1
#
_cell.length_a   1.000
_cell.length_b   1.000
_cell.length_c   1.000
_cell.angle_alpha   90.00
_cell.angle_beta   90.00
_cell.angle_gamma   90.00
#
_symmetry.space_group_name_H-M   'P 1'
#
loop_
_entity.id
_entity.type
_entity.pdbx_description
1 polymer ?
#
loop_
_entity_poly.entity_id
_entity_poly.type
_entity_poly.pdbx_seq_one_letter_code
_entity_poly.pdbx_strand_id
1 'polypeptide(L)'
;WLTIDGQEIYRHTKAAGHIFEKVSDEALYRKMGFRVATRPDGVAREVVGISEEKRDKYSSRRRTITKGTAELAKAYEERTGRAPGAHELARMAQWVNLT
;
A
#
# COMPACT_ATOMS: atom_id res chain seq x y z
N TRP A 1 -14.75 28.69 -16.08
CA TRP A 1 -14.18 27.57 -15.30
C TRP A 1 -15.31 26.70 -14.81
N LEU A 2 -15.24 25.40 -15.04
CA LEU A 2 -16.21 24.42 -14.56
C LEU A 2 -15.55 23.51 -13.51
N THR A 3 -16.37 22.91 -12.67
CA THR A 3 -15.91 21.91 -11.69
C THR A 3 -15.49 20.63 -12.40
N ILE A 4 -14.42 20.00 -11.92
CA ILE A 4 -13.94 18.70 -12.40
C ILE A 4 -14.85 17.59 -11.85
N ASP A 5 -15.17 16.60 -12.67
CA ASP A 5 -15.82 15.38 -12.21
C ASP A 5 -14.83 14.50 -11.44
N GLY A 6 -14.82 14.63 -10.12
CA GLY A 6 -13.97 13.84 -9.23
C GLY A 6 -14.38 12.37 -9.13
N GLN A 7 -15.62 12.02 -9.47
CA GLN A 7 -16.11 10.64 -9.36
C GLN A 7 -15.43 9.74 -10.39
N GLU A 8 -15.21 10.27 -11.60
CA GLU A 8 -14.49 9.56 -12.66
C GLU A 8 -13.01 9.37 -12.30
N ILE A 9 -12.37 10.36 -11.65
CA ILE A 9 -11.00 10.21 -11.14
C ILE A 9 -10.94 9.10 -10.07
N TYR A 10 -11.91 9.08 -9.15
CA TYR A 10 -11.96 8.06 -8.11
C TYR A 10 -12.14 6.66 -8.70
N ARG A 11 -13.08 6.49 -9.65
CA ARG A 11 -13.31 5.22 -10.36
C ARG A 11 -12.04 4.68 -11.02
N HIS A 12 -11.21 5.55 -11.59
CA HIS A 12 -10.01 5.16 -12.33
C HIS A 12 -8.72 5.23 -11.51
N THR A 13 -8.77 5.50 -10.20
CA THR A 13 -7.58 5.68 -9.36
C THR A 13 -6.63 4.48 -9.40
N LYS A 14 -7.15 3.25 -9.44
CA LYS A 14 -6.30 2.03 -9.53
C LYS A 14 -5.60 1.90 -10.87
N ALA A 15 -6.32 2.13 -11.98
CA ALA A 15 -5.74 2.10 -13.31
C ALA A 15 -4.66 3.18 -13.47
N ALA A 16 -4.94 4.40 -12.98
CA ALA A 16 -3.97 5.49 -12.95
C ALA A 16 -2.72 5.13 -12.11
N GLY A 17 -2.90 4.47 -10.96
CA GLY A 17 -1.81 3.97 -10.12
C GLY A 17 -0.88 3.00 -10.86
N HIS A 18 -1.43 2.04 -11.62
CA HIS A 18 -0.62 1.10 -12.40
C HIS A 18 0.14 1.78 -13.55
N ILE A 19 -0.48 2.77 -14.21
CA ILE A 19 0.19 3.58 -15.23
C ILE A 19 1.34 4.35 -14.57
N PHE A 20 1.10 4.98 -13.42
CA PHE A 20 2.11 5.70 -12.67
C PHE A 20 3.29 4.80 -12.30
N GLU A 21 3.05 3.60 -11.76
CA GLU A 21 4.11 2.64 -11.41
C GLU A 21 4.96 2.28 -12.64
N LYS A 22 4.32 1.89 -13.75
CA LYS A 22 5.02 1.52 -14.99
C LYS A 22 5.87 2.66 -15.56
N VAL A 23 5.30 3.86 -15.64
CA VAL A 23 5.99 5.02 -16.23
C VAL A 23 7.12 5.48 -15.32
N SER A 24 6.92 5.44 -13.99
CA SER A 24 7.96 5.74 -13.00
C SER A 24 9.12 4.76 -13.12
N ASP A 25 8.85 3.46 -13.20
CA ASP A 25 9.86 2.41 -13.39
C ASP A 25 10.70 2.66 -14.65
N GLU A 26 10.04 2.96 -15.78
CA GLU A 26 10.70 3.25 -17.06
C GLU A 26 11.55 4.52 -17.00
N ALA A 27 11.03 5.57 -16.35
CA ALA A 27 11.75 6.84 -16.19
C ALA A 27 12.97 6.69 -15.26
N LEU A 28 12.83 5.96 -14.15
CA LEU A 28 13.95 5.65 -13.23
C LEU A 28 15.05 4.89 -13.97
N TYR A 29 14.69 3.93 -14.80
CA TYR A 29 15.67 3.23 -15.62
C TYR A 29 16.34 4.15 -16.64
N ARG A 30 15.57 4.88 -17.46
CA ARG A 30 16.13 5.70 -18.55
C ARG A 30 16.98 6.87 -18.06
N LYS A 31 16.60 7.49 -16.94
CA LYS A 31 17.26 8.70 -16.44
C LYS A 31 18.37 8.41 -15.43
N MET A 32 18.25 7.33 -14.65
CA MET A 32 19.14 7.06 -13.51
C MET A 32 19.75 5.66 -13.55
N GLY A 33 19.38 4.81 -14.51
CA GLY A 33 19.87 3.43 -14.63
C GLY A 33 19.33 2.48 -13.57
N PHE A 34 18.37 2.91 -12.73
CA PHE A 34 17.82 2.07 -11.68
C PHE A 34 17.03 0.89 -12.25
N ARG A 35 17.16 -0.26 -11.58
CA ARG A 35 16.38 -1.46 -11.83
C ARG A 35 15.38 -1.65 -10.72
N VAL A 36 14.22 -2.16 -11.07
CA VAL A 36 13.10 -2.41 -10.15
C VAL A 36 12.60 -3.82 -10.38
N ALA A 37 12.32 -4.54 -9.30
CA ALA A 37 11.87 -5.92 -9.33
C ALA A 37 10.69 -6.12 -8.38
N THR A 38 9.80 -7.05 -8.75
CA THR A 38 8.72 -7.49 -7.87
C THR A 38 9.33 -8.13 -6.62
N ARG A 39 8.85 -7.73 -5.44
CA ARG A 39 9.22 -8.33 -4.17
C ARG A 39 8.84 -9.82 -4.13
N PRO A 40 9.50 -10.64 -3.29
CA PRO A 40 9.15 -12.05 -3.15
C PRO A 40 7.70 -12.32 -2.73
N ASP A 41 7.06 -11.36 -2.03
CA ASP A 41 5.65 -11.45 -1.64
C ASP A 41 4.65 -11.16 -2.78
N GLY A 42 5.13 -10.71 -3.95
CA GLY A 42 4.31 -10.36 -5.10
C GLY A 42 3.48 -9.08 -4.94
N VAL A 43 3.65 -8.33 -3.84
CA VAL A 43 2.76 -7.22 -3.48
C VAL A 43 3.22 -5.88 -4.04
N ALA A 44 4.53 -5.66 -4.12
CA ALA A 44 5.10 -4.39 -4.58
C ALA A 44 6.36 -4.59 -5.43
N ARG A 45 6.72 -3.56 -6.19
CA ARG A 45 7.96 -3.48 -6.95
C ARG A 45 8.90 -2.49 -6.27
N GLU A 46 10.17 -2.86 -6.12
CA GLU A 46 11.15 -2.10 -5.37
C GLU A 46 12.46 -1.98 -6.15
N VAL A 47 13.23 -0.93 -5.86
CA VAL A 47 14.56 -0.73 -6.46
C VAL A 47 15.50 -1.86 -6.02
N VAL A 48 16.13 -2.51 -7.01
CA VAL A 48 17.12 -3.56 -6.80
C VAL A 48 18.33 -2.98 -6.06
N GLY A 49 18.78 -3.68 -5.02
CA GLY A 49 19.90 -3.26 -4.17
C GLY A 49 19.51 -2.50 -2.89
N ILE A 50 18.22 -2.14 -2.74
CA ILE A 50 17.70 -1.63 -1.46
C ILE A 50 17.21 -2.82 -0.63
N SER A 51 17.87 -3.08 0.51
CA SER A 51 17.49 -4.16 1.42
C SER A 51 16.15 -3.89 2.10
N GLU A 52 15.49 -4.96 2.55
CA GLU A 52 14.25 -4.87 3.33
C GLU A 52 14.45 -4.09 4.62
N GLU A 53 15.53 -4.35 5.36
CA GLU A 53 15.88 -3.60 6.57
C GLU A 53 15.95 -2.08 6.34
N LYS A 54 16.54 -1.65 5.21
CA LYS A 54 16.60 -0.23 4.84
C LYS A 54 15.20 0.31 4.55
N ARG A 55 14.36 -0.39 3.78
CA ARG A 55 12.98 0.04 3.51
C ARG A 55 12.16 0.12 4.79
N ASP A 56 12.29 -0.88 5.64
CA ASP A 56 11.58 -0.97 6.91
C ASP A 56 11.97 0.20 7.79
N LYS A 57 13.26 0.54 7.92
CA LYS A 57 13.72 1.71 8.70
C LYS A 57 12.92 2.98 8.39
N TYR A 58 12.65 3.24 7.11
CA TYR A 58 11.90 4.42 6.65
C TYR A 58 10.37 4.23 6.59
N SER A 59 9.84 3.06 6.95
CA SER A 59 8.41 2.71 6.89
C SER A 59 7.69 2.84 8.24
N SER A 60 7.88 3.96 8.96
CA SER A 60 7.30 4.17 10.30
C SER A 60 5.78 4.05 10.35
N ARG A 61 5.06 4.69 9.41
CA ARG A 61 3.60 4.62 9.33
C ARG A 61 3.09 3.19 9.08
N ARG A 62 3.78 2.43 8.21
CA ARG A 62 3.42 1.02 7.94
C ARG A 62 3.50 0.19 9.21
N ARG A 63 4.53 0.40 10.05
CA ARG A 63 4.64 -0.28 11.36
C ARG A 63 3.47 0.04 12.27
N THR A 64 3.11 1.32 12.41
CA THR A 64 1.97 1.75 13.23
C THR A 64 0.67 1.11 12.76
N ILE A 65 0.38 1.17 11.45
CA ILE A 65 -0.84 0.60 10.88
C ILE A 65 -0.87 -0.91 11.07
N THR A 66 0.23 -1.61 10.80
CA THR A 66 0.30 -3.08 10.92
C THR A 66 0.03 -3.51 12.36
N LYS A 67 0.66 -2.84 13.34
CA LYS A 67 0.46 -3.12 14.76
C LYS A 67 -0.99 -2.86 15.18
N GLY A 68 -1.53 -1.67 14.90
CA GLY A 68 -2.91 -1.34 15.27
C GLY A 68 -3.95 -2.21 14.57
N THR A 69 -3.70 -2.62 13.32
CA THR A 69 -4.59 -3.53 12.59
C THR A 69 -4.61 -4.91 13.26
N ALA A 70 -3.45 -5.41 13.71
CA ALA A 70 -3.37 -6.68 14.42
C ALA A 70 -4.11 -6.64 15.77
N GLU A 71 -4.00 -5.52 16.50
CA GLU A 71 -4.74 -5.31 17.76
C GLU A 71 -6.25 -5.31 17.54
N LEU A 72 -6.73 -4.60 16.50
CA LEU A 72 -8.16 -4.61 16.12
C LEU A 72 -8.63 -5.98 15.63
N ALA A 73 -7.81 -6.70 14.88
CA ALA A 73 -8.12 -8.04 14.39
C ALA A 73 -8.30 -9.02 15.55
N LYS A 74 -7.41 -8.95 16.56
CA LYS A 74 -7.50 -9.77 17.77
C LYS A 74 -8.79 -9.48 18.55
N ALA A 75 -9.09 -8.20 18.78
CA ALA A 75 -10.32 -7.79 19.48
C ALA A 75 -11.59 -8.19 18.70
N TYR A 76 -11.54 -8.19 17.37
CA TYR A 76 -12.63 -8.68 16.52
C TYR A 76 -12.86 -10.18 16.70
N GLU A 77 -11.79 -10.98 16.69
CA GLU A 77 -11.88 -12.43 16.84
C GLU A 77 -12.38 -12.82 18.22
N GLU A 78 -11.90 -12.16 19.29
CA GLU A 78 -12.39 -12.37 20.67
C GLU A 78 -13.89 -12.07 20.80
N ARG A 79 -14.41 -11.07 20.09
CA ARG A 79 -15.82 -10.67 20.14
C ARG A 79 -16.73 -11.55 19.27
N THR A 80 -16.24 -12.03 18.14
CA THR A 80 -17.08 -12.68 17.11
C THR A 80 -16.86 -14.19 17.01
N GLY A 81 -15.79 -14.71 17.60
CA GLY A 81 -15.38 -16.11 17.48
C GLY A 81 -14.83 -16.49 16.10
N ARG A 82 -14.52 -15.50 15.25
CA ARG A 82 -14.03 -15.71 13.88
C ARG A 82 -12.93 -14.70 13.54
N ALA A 83 -11.91 -15.15 12.82
CA ALA A 83 -10.90 -14.28 12.25
C ALA A 83 -11.48 -13.33 11.17
N PRO A 84 -11.05 -12.05 11.12
CA PRO A 84 -11.56 -11.09 10.14
C PRO A 84 -11.15 -11.47 8.71
N GLY A 85 -12.07 -11.26 7.77
CA GLY A 85 -11.81 -11.40 6.34
C GLY A 85 -10.99 -10.23 5.76
N ALA A 86 -10.57 -10.36 4.50
CA ALA A 86 -9.73 -9.37 3.83
C ALA A 86 -10.34 -7.95 3.80
N HIS A 87 -11.65 -7.84 3.57
CA HIS A 87 -12.34 -6.55 3.58
C HIS A 87 -12.37 -5.91 4.98
N GLU A 88 -12.56 -6.72 6.02
CA GLU A 88 -12.58 -6.24 7.42
C GLU A 88 -11.19 -5.77 7.85
N LEU A 89 -10.15 -6.54 7.52
CA LEU A 89 -8.76 -6.15 7.73
C LEU A 89 -8.40 -4.85 7.01
N ALA A 90 -8.85 -4.68 5.76
CA ALA A 90 -8.62 -3.44 5.01
C ALA A 90 -9.29 -2.22 5.69
N ARG A 91 -10.52 -2.39 6.19
CA ARG A 91 -11.24 -1.35 6.93
C ARG A 91 -10.57 -1.03 8.27
N MET A 92 -10.08 -2.03 9.01
CA MET A 92 -9.32 -1.83 10.24
C MET A 92 -8.03 -1.05 9.97
N ALA A 93 -7.26 -1.43 8.94
CA ALA A 93 -6.05 -0.71 8.56
C ALA A 93 -6.33 0.74 8.16
N GLN A 94 -7.43 0.99 7.44
CA GLN A 94 -7.87 2.34 7.10
C GLN A 94 -8.23 3.15 8.36
N TRP A 95 -8.95 2.55 9.30
CA TRP A 95 -9.30 3.19 10.56
C TRP A 95 -8.06 3.61 11.35
N VAL A 96 -7.09 2.71 11.52
CA VAL A 96 -5.81 2.99 12.20
C VAL A 96 -5.02 4.07 11.49
N ASN A 97 -5.07 4.15 10.16
CA ASN A 97 -4.38 5.20 9.41
C ASN A 97 -5.01 6.60 9.58
N LEU A 98 -6.28 6.68 9.97
CA LEU A 98 -7.03 7.95 10.10
C LEU A 98 -7.14 8.45 11.55
N THR A 99 -6.65 7.68 12.52
CA THR A 99 -6.71 7.99 13.96
C THR A 99 -5.31 8.29 14.48
#